data_AF-A0A512C2U5-F1
#
_entry.id   AF-A0A512C2U5-F1
#
_cell.length_a   1.000
_cell.length_b   1.000
_cell.length_c   1.000
_cell.angle_alpha   90.00
_cell.angle_beta   90.00
_cell.angle_gamma   90.00
#
_symmetry.space_group_name_H-M   'P 1'
#
loop_
_entity.id
_entity.type
_entity.pdbx_description
1 polymer ?
#
loop_
_entity_poly.entity_id
_entity_poly.type
_entity_poly.pdbx_seq_one_letter_code
_entity_poly.pdbx_strand_id
1 'polypeptide(L)' 'MSDKITLKALCAELNVEPRLAREKLRIAARESKKHPNLAKAHKPRQPWEWTKGSSAENEARAALTS' A
#
# COMPACT_ATOMS: atom_id res chain seq x y z
N MET A 1 -8.89 -17.59 8.15
CA MET A 1 -7.64 -16.84 8.41
C MET A 1 -7.48 -15.84 7.28
N SER A 2 -7.79 -14.57 7.51
CA SER A 2 -7.62 -13.51 6.51
C SER A 2 -6.41 -12.69 6.93
N ASP A 3 -5.23 -13.11 6.51
CA ASP A 3 -3.99 -12.38 6.75
C ASP A 3 -4.07 -11.04 6.00
N LYS A 4 -4.55 -10.01 6.68
CA LYS A 4 -4.52 -8.63 6.19
C LYS A 4 -3.20 -8.02 6.63
N ILE A 5 -2.43 -7.52 5.67
CA ILE A 5 -1.21 -6.78 5.96
C ILE A 5 -1.58 -5.30 6.05
N THR A 6 -1.22 -4.68 7.17
CA THR A 6 -1.42 -3.25 7.39
C THR A 6 -0.20 -2.49 6.88
N LEU A 7 -0.38 -1.22 6.53
CA LEU A 7 0.75 -0.34 6.25
C LEU A 7 1.78 -0.30 7.38
N LYS A 8 1.33 -0.38 8.64
CA LYS A 8 2.26 -0.39 9.77
C LYS A 8 3.16 -1.62 9.75
N ALA A 9 2.62 -2.80 9.43
CA ALA A 9 3.39 -4.03 9.27
C ALA A 9 4.36 -3.92 8.08
N LEU A 10 3.90 -3.41 6.94
CA LEU A 10 4.74 -3.18 5.76
C LEU A 10 5.88 -2.18 6.02
N CYS A 11 5.60 -1.08 6.72
CA CYS A 11 6.62 -0.10 7.11
C CYS A 11 7.65 -0.72 8.06
N ALA A 12 7.22 -1.57 8.99
CA ALA A 12 8.11 -2.26 9.92
C ALA A 12 8.99 -3.29 9.20
N GLU A 13 8.44 -4.05 8.25
CA GLU A 13 9.21 -5.02 7.44
C GLU A 13 10.22 -4.34 6.52
N LEU A 14 9.80 -3.26 5.85
CA LEU A 14 10.63 -2.55 4.87
C LEU A 14 11.53 -1.47 5.53
N ASN A 15 11.42 -1.28 6.84
CA ASN A 15 12.08 -0.21 7.60
C ASN A 15 11.90 1.18 6.97
N VAL A 16 10.68 1.45 6.48
CA VAL A 16 10.30 2.72 5.84
C VAL A 16 9.54 3.56 6.85
N GLU A 17 9.83 4.86 6.90
CA GLU A 17 9.07 5.77 7.73
C GLU A 17 7.58 5.79 7.36
N PRO A 18 6.66 5.64 8.33
CA PRO A 18 5.22 5.60 8.07
C PRO A 18 4.67 6.85 7.37
N ARG A 19 5.36 7.99 7.47
CA ARG A 19 5.02 9.24 6.76
C ARG A 19 5.33 9.13 5.27
N LEU A 20 6.58 8.83 4.93
CA LEU A 20 7.03 8.64 3.55
C LEU A 20 6.25 7.51 2.86
N ALA A 21 6.03 6.42 3.58
CA ALA A 21 5.26 5.30 3.07
C ALA A 21 3.82 5.70 2.68
N ARG A 22 3.14 6.47 3.55
CA ARG A 22 1.81 7.01 3.25
C ARG A 22 1.82 7.95 2.05
N GLU A 23 2.85 8.78 1.92
CA GLU A 23 2.95 9.74 0.84
C GLU A 23 3.17 9.05 -0.52
N LYS A 24 4.15 8.14 -0.58
CA LYS A 24 4.42 7.30 -1.76
C LYS A 24 3.18 6.50 -2.16
N LEU A 25 2.50 5.87 -1.21
CA LEU A 25 1.26 5.13 -1.50
C LEU A 25 0.13 6.02 -1.99
N ARG A 26 0.02 7.25 -1.46
CA ARG A 26 -0.99 8.21 -1.92
C ARG A 26 -0.72 8.67 -3.35
N ILE A 27 0.54 8.83 -3.73
CA ILE A 27 0.95 9.13 -5.11
C ILE A 27 0.66 7.92 -6.00
N ALA A 28 1.05 6.71 -5.59
CA ALA A 28 0.79 5.47 -6.32
C ALA A 28 -0.71 5.19 -6.51
N ALA A 29 -1.56 5.46 -5.52
CA ALA A 29 -3.01 5.33 -5.65
C ALA A 29 -3.66 6.41 -6.51
N ARG A 30 -2.99 7.57 -6.69
CA ARG A 30 -3.39 8.56 -7.69
C ARG A 30 -2.95 8.16 -9.09
N GLU A 31 -1.84 7.44 -9.23
CA GLU A 31 -1.39 6.80 -10.47
C GLU A 31 -2.21 5.53 -10.76
N SER A 32 -3.53 5.68 -10.90
CA SER A 32 -4.45 4.60 -11.29
C SER A 32 -4.13 3.96 -12.65
N LYS A 33 -3.28 4.61 -13.47
CA LYS A 33 -2.70 4.06 -14.70
C LYS A 33 -1.60 3.01 -14.44
N LYS A 34 -0.82 3.14 -13.37
CA LYS A 34 0.25 2.18 -13.01
C LYS A 34 -0.21 1.17 -11.95
N HIS A 35 -1.09 1.58 -11.04
CA HIS A 35 -1.54 0.76 -9.92
C HIS A 35 -3.07 0.77 -9.82
N PRO A 36 -3.77 0.14 -10.78
CA PRO A 36 -5.24 0.13 -10.82
C PRO A 36 -5.85 -0.62 -9.63
N ASN A 37 -5.14 -1.60 -9.05
CA ASN A 37 -5.63 -2.37 -7.90
C ASN A 37 -5.42 -1.61 -6.60
N LEU A 38 -4.28 -0.93 -6.44
CA LEU A 38 -4.02 -0.03 -5.30
C LEU A 38 -5.01 1.13 -5.27
N ALA A 39 -5.27 1.76 -6.42
CA ALA A 39 -6.18 2.89 -6.56
C ALA A 39 -7.65 2.50 -6.29
N LYS A 40 -8.07 1.29 -6.71
CA LYS A 40 -9.42 0.77 -6.45
C LYS A 40 -9.61 0.30 -5.01
N ALA A 41 -8.57 -0.24 -4.38
CA ALA A 41 -8.64 -0.72 -3.00
C ALA A 41 -8.63 0.42 -1.98
N HIS A 42 -7.94 1.52 -2.28
CA HIS A 42 -7.81 2.64 -1.34
C HIS A 42 -8.97 3.64 -1.42
N LYS A 43 -9.69 3.81 -0.31
CA LYS A 43 -10.66 4.89 -0.12
C LYS A 43 -10.06 6.01 0.74
N PRO A 44 -10.31 7.29 0.42
CA PRO A 44 -9.84 8.40 1.25
C PRO A 44 -10.34 8.26 2.69
N ARG A 45 -9.46 8.52 3.67
CA ARG A 45 -9.68 8.39 5.13
C ARG A 45 -9.77 6.96 5.67
N GLN A 46 -9.62 5.93 4.83
CA GLN A 46 -9.46 4.54 5.32
C GLN A 46 -8.00 4.25 5.67
N PRO A 47 -7.75 3.38 6.67
CA PRO A 47 -6.44 2.82 6.89
C PRO A 47 -5.98 2.02 5.66
N TRP A 48 -4.68 2.06 5.40
CA TRP A 48 -4.04 1.26 4.36
C TRP A 48 -3.92 -0.18 4.86
N GLU A 49 -4.76 -1.04 4.31
CA GLU A 49 -4.82 -2.46 4.58
C GLU A 49 -4.97 -3.21 3.26
N TRP A 50 -4.16 -4.25 3.09
CA TRP A 50 -4.22 -5.12 1.92
C TRP A 50 -4.39 -6.56 2.36
N THR A 51 -5.03 -7.38 1.54
CA THR A 51 -5.01 -8.83 1.73
C THR A 51 -3.64 -9.36 1.33
N LYS A 52 -3.04 -10.19 2.19
CA LYS A 52 -1.74 -10.80 1.94
C LYS A 52 -1.79 -11.66 0.67
N GLY A 53 -0.88 -11.42 -0.27
CA GLY A 53 -0.85 -12.05 -1.59
C GLY A 53 -1.75 -11.40 -2.64
N SER A 54 -2.38 -10.25 -2.34
CA SER A 54 -3.15 -9.50 -3.34
C SER A 54 -2.26 -8.68 -4.25
N SER A 55 -2.71 -8.45 -5.48
CA SER A 55 -2.03 -7.55 -6.42
C SER A 55 -1.84 -6.14 -5.85
N ALA A 56 -2.76 -5.68 -4.99
CA ALA A 56 -2.64 -4.40 -4.32
C ALA A 56 -1.52 -4.37 -3.26
N GLU A 57 -1.23 -5.49 -2.57
CA GLU A 57 -0.05 -5.58 -1.68
C GLU A 57 1.25 -5.49 -2.50
N ASN A 58 1.35 -6.24 -3.59
CA ASN A 58 2.55 -6.23 -4.42
C ASN A 58 2.79 -4.84 -5.03
N GLU A 59 1.74 -4.18 -5.49
CA GLU A 59 1.79 -2.79 -5.95
C GLU A 59 2.20 -1.84 -4.81
N ALA A 60 1.72 -2.06 -3.58
CA ALA A 60 2.11 -1.28 -2.41
C ALA A 60 3.59 -1.47 -2.05
N ARG A 61 4.08 -2.71 -1.98
CA ARG A 61 5.50 -3.02 -1.74
C ARG A 61 6.38 -2.38 -2.82
N ALA A 62 6.02 -2.53 -4.09
CA ALA A 62 6.74 -1.92 -5.20
C ALA A 62 6.79 -0.40 -5.06
N ALA A 63 5.67 0.25 -4.73
CA ALA A 63 5.62 1.69 -4.52
C ALA A 63 6.45 2.18 -3.32
N LEU A 64 6.66 1.34 -2.31
CA LEU A 64 7.45 1.69 -1.12
C LEU A 64 8.95 1.52 -1.32
N THR A 65 9.35 0.46 -2.05
CA THR A 65 10.75 0.14 -2.37
C THR A 65 11.29 0.93 -3.56
N SER A 66 10.41 1.50 -4.40
CA SER A 66 10.78 2.35 -5.54
C SER A 66 11.16 3.79 -5.17
#